data_AF-A0A964T6R5-F1
#
_entry.id   AF-A0A964T6R5-F1
#
_cell.length_a   1.000
_cell.length_b   1.000
_cell.length_c   1.000
_cell.angle_alpha   90.00
_cell.angle_beta   90.00
_cell.angle_gamma   90.00
#
_symmetry.space_group_name_H-M   'P 1'
#
loop_
_entity.id
_entity.type
_entity.pdbx_description
1 polymer ?
#
loop_
_entity_poly.entity_id
_entity_poly.type
_entity_poly.pdbx_seq_one_letter_code
_entity_poly.pdbx_strand_id
1 'polypeptide(L)'
;MAKREVYEGKGTLMTRDGGMHPGSYRLEAEHDPAAGLRGTRGHFAFEGPQPPGTEDVLRGPATLRLADGRETDVALRGLHEGRIEIVGAGPIGSESG
;
A
#
# COMPACT_ATOMS: atom_id res chain seq x y z
N MET A 1 -24.64 -3.59 -5.68
CA MET A 1 -23.42 -3.68 -6.50
C MET A 1 -22.28 -3.16 -5.67
N ALA A 2 -21.16 -3.88 -5.58
CA ALA A 2 -19.98 -3.38 -4.87
C ALA A 2 -19.39 -2.19 -5.66
N LYS A 3 -19.10 -1.09 -4.98
CA LYS A 3 -18.45 0.08 -5.59
C LYS A 3 -16.93 -0.14 -5.50
N ARG A 4 -16.26 -0.29 -6.64
CA ARG A 4 -14.79 -0.36 -6.66
C ARG A 4 -14.22 1.06 -6.75
N GLU A 5 -13.35 1.40 -5.83
CA GLU A 5 -12.61 2.67 -5.80
C GLU A 5 -11.13 2.38 -6.01
N VAL A 6 -10.53 3.08 -6.97
CA VAL A 6 -9.11 2.96 -7.30
C VAL A 6 -8.39 4.21 -6.82
N TYR A 7 -7.36 4.03 -6.01
CA TYR A 7 -6.49 5.07 -5.51
C TYR A 7 -5.10 4.83 -6.09
N GLU A 8 -4.63 5.75 -6.92
CA GLU A 8 -3.30 5.69 -7.53
C GLU A 8 -2.56 7.00 -7.30
N GLY A 9 -1.25 6.91 -7.13
CA GLY A 9 -0.46 8.09 -6.84
C GLY A 9 1.00 7.80 -6.52
N LYS A 10 1.68 8.83 -6.04
CA LYS A 10 3.05 8.76 -5.54
C LYS A 10 3.03 8.69 -4.01
N GLY A 11 4.01 7.99 -3.46
CA GLY A 11 4.15 7.87 -2.02
C GLY A 11 5.51 7.34 -1.61
N THR A 12 5.69 7.18 -0.32
CA THR A 12 6.86 6.55 0.30
C THR A 12 6.38 5.36 1.10
N LEU A 13 6.87 4.18 0.76
CA LEU A 13 6.65 2.97 1.54
C LEU A 13 7.66 2.93 2.68
N MET A 14 7.16 2.80 3.90
CA MET A 14 7.93 2.71 5.14
C MET A 14 7.84 1.27 5.65
N THR A 15 8.93 0.53 5.53
CA THR A 15 9.03 -0.86 5.96
C THR A 15 9.38 -0.96 7.44
N ARG A 16 9.15 -2.13 8.03
CA ARG A 16 9.31 -2.37 9.48
C ARG A 16 10.74 -2.16 9.99
N ASP A 17 11.74 -2.36 9.14
CA ASP A 17 13.15 -2.11 9.44
C ASP A 17 13.52 -0.62 9.40
N GLY A 18 12.54 0.26 9.16
CA GLY A 18 12.74 1.71 9.03
C GLY A 18 13.16 2.14 7.62
N GLY A 19 13.17 1.21 6.65
CA GLY A 19 13.41 1.54 5.24
C GLY A 19 12.36 2.49 4.70
N MET A 20 12.80 3.55 4.01
CA MET A 20 11.92 4.51 3.33
C MET A 20 12.16 4.42 1.83
N HIS A 21 11.11 4.06 1.10
CA HIS A 21 11.22 3.78 -0.32
C HIS A 21 10.23 4.61 -1.13
N PRO A 22 10.68 5.62 -1.89
CA PRO A 22 9.80 6.38 -2.77
C PRO A 22 9.31 5.49 -3.92
N GLY A 23 8.10 5.75 -4.39
CA GLY A 23 7.49 4.95 -5.44
C GLY A 23 6.10 5.42 -5.84
N SER A 24 5.50 4.66 -6.75
CA SER A 24 4.10 4.79 -7.11
C SER A 24 3.29 3.64 -6.55
N TYR A 25 2.09 3.94 -6.05
CA TYR A 25 1.14 2.94 -5.57
C TYR A 25 -0.11 2.91 -6.45
N ARG A 26 -0.77 1.76 -6.46
CA ARG A 26 -2.14 1.60 -6.92
C ARG A 26 -2.87 0.67 -5.96
N LEU A 27 -3.93 1.16 -5.35
CA LEU A 27 -4.77 0.46 -4.39
C LEU A 27 -6.20 0.40 -4.94
N GLU A 28 -6.83 -0.75 -4.83
CA GLU A 28 -8.20 -1.03 -5.22
C GLU A 28 -8.96 -1.45 -3.97
N ALA A 29 -9.89 -0.60 -3.55
CA ALA A 29 -10.81 -0.88 -2.46
C ALA A 29 -12.15 -1.33 -3.05
N GLU A 30 -12.72 -2.42 -2.52
CA GLU A 30 -14.05 -2.86 -2.89
C GLU A 30 -15.02 -2.53 -1.76
N HIS A 31 -15.94 -1.59 -2.00
CA HIS A 31 -16.96 -1.23 -1.04
C HIS A 31 -18.19 -2.13 -1.24
N ASP A 32 -18.43 -3.02 -0.28
CA ASP A 32 -19.64 -3.83 -0.24
C ASP A 32 -20.64 -3.17 0.73
N PRO A 33 -21.80 -2.69 0.27
CA PRO A 33 -22.76 -2.00 1.14
C PRO A 33 -23.38 -2.88 2.24
N ALA A 34 -23.26 -4.22 2.16
CA ALA A 34 -23.74 -5.16 3.17
C ALA A 34 -22.63 -5.65 4.12
N ALA A 35 -21.37 -5.61 3.70
CA ALA A 35 -20.21 -6.10 4.47
C ALA A 35 -19.19 -5.00 4.85
N GLY A 36 -19.43 -3.74 4.46
CA GLY A 36 -18.48 -2.63 4.62
C GLY A 36 -17.36 -2.64 3.56
N LEU A 37 -16.26 -1.92 3.84
CA LEU A 37 -15.05 -1.96 3.02
C LEU A 37 -14.46 -3.38 3.01
N ARG A 38 -14.58 -4.08 1.88
CA ARG A 38 -13.91 -5.36 1.63
C ARG A 38 -12.50 -5.08 1.11
N GLY A 39 -11.53 -5.51 1.92
CA GLY A 39 -10.11 -5.69 1.59
C GLY A 39 -9.52 -4.80 0.50
N THR A 40 -8.69 -3.83 0.89
CA THR A 40 -7.89 -3.07 -0.06
C THR A 40 -6.73 -3.92 -0.58
N ARG A 41 -6.63 -4.09 -1.89
CA ARG A 41 -5.50 -4.79 -2.55
C ARG A 41 -4.81 -3.87 -3.54
N GLY A 42 -3.59 -4.18 -3.93
CA GLY A 42 -2.87 -3.31 -4.87
C GLY A 42 -1.42 -3.67 -5.06
N HIS A 43 -0.65 -2.70 -5.53
CA HIS A 43 0.79 -2.83 -5.64
C HIS A 43 1.54 -1.52 -5.43
N PHE A 44 2.80 -1.62 -5.02
CA PHE A 44 3.76 -0.54 -4.92
C PHE A 44 4.94 -0.79 -5.85
N ALA A 45 5.27 0.17 -6.70
CA ALA A 45 6.42 0.13 -7.59
C ALA A 45 7.46 1.16 -7.14
N PHE A 46 8.67 0.70 -6.85
CA PHE A 46 9.76 1.56 -6.43
C PHE A 46 10.18 2.53 -7.53
N GLU A 47 10.55 3.74 -7.12
CA GLU A 47 11.28 4.68 -7.96
C GLU A 47 12.78 4.45 -7.78
N GLY A 48 13.44 3.96 -8.83
CA GLY A 48 14.87 3.70 -8.82
C GLY A 48 15.22 2.23 -8.53
N PRO A 49 16.47 1.94 -8.11
CA PRO A 49 16.89 0.58 -7.82
C PRO A 49 16.07 0.01 -6.66
N GLN A 50 15.67 -1.26 -6.80
CA GLN A 50 15.02 -1.97 -5.71
C GLN A 50 15.97 -2.02 -4.51
N PRO A 51 15.47 -1.81 -3.29
CA PRO A 51 16.31 -1.82 -2.11
C PRO A 51 17.05 -3.15 -1.98
N PRO A 52 18.34 -3.13 -1.63
CA PRO A 52 19.08 -4.35 -1.35
C PRO A 52 18.54 -4.97 -0.07
N GLY A 53 17.84 -6.10 -0.18
CA GLY A 53 17.20 -6.74 0.96
C GLY A 53 16.21 -7.81 0.50
N THR A 54 16.18 -8.92 1.24
CA THR A 54 15.35 -10.10 0.99
C THR A 54 13.87 -9.74 0.98
N GLU A 55 13.09 -10.46 0.15
CA GLU A 55 11.62 -10.41 0.10
C GLU A 55 10.95 -10.34 1.49
N ASP A 56 11.57 -10.92 2.52
CA ASP A 56 11.14 -10.88 3.92
C ASP A 56 10.97 -9.48 4.50
N VAL A 57 11.85 -8.52 4.16
CA VAL A 57 11.73 -7.12 4.64
C VAL A 57 10.50 -6.44 4.03
N LEU A 58 10.13 -6.88 2.83
CA LEU A 58 8.99 -6.39 2.07
C LEU A 58 7.72 -7.21 2.31
N ARG A 59 7.71 -8.07 3.34
CA ARG A 59 6.57 -8.88 3.78
C ARG A 59 6.05 -8.39 5.14
N GLY A 60 4.74 -8.44 5.32
CA GLY A 60 4.08 -8.08 6.57
C GLY A 60 3.65 -6.61 6.62
N PRO A 61 3.48 -6.03 7.84
CA PRO A 61 2.96 -4.69 7.99
C PRO A 61 3.98 -3.62 7.59
N ALA A 62 3.51 -2.59 6.94
CA ALA A 62 4.25 -1.39 6.55
C ALA A 62 3.31 -0.17 6.57
N THR A 63 3.86 1.02 6.44
CA THR A 63 3.08 2.25 6.32
C THR A 63 3.33 2.86 4.95
N LEU A 64 2.27 3.22 4.23
CA LEU A 64 2.35 3.95 2.98
C LEU A 64 2.02 5.43 3.25
N ARG A 65 3.02 6.30 3.12
CA ARG A 65 2.83 7.74 3.16
C ARG A 65 2.53 8.28 1.77
N LEU A 66 1.36 8.88 1.59
CA LEU A 66 0.91 9.46 0.33
C LEU A 66 1.57 10.82 0.11
N ALA A 67 1.63 11.27 -1.16
CA ALA A 67 2.24 12.55 -1.51
C ALA A 67 1.56 13.78 -0.87
N ASP A 68 0.30 13.67 -0.46
CA ASP A 68 -0.45 14.72 0.23
C ASP A 68 -0.24 14.73 1.76
N GLY A 69 0.65 13.88 2.27
CA GLY A 69 0.99 13.80 3.69
C GLY A 69 0.12 12.83 4.50
N ARG A 70 -0.92 12.22 3.90
CA ARG A 70 -1.68 11.17 4.58
C ARG A 70 -0.88 9.88 4.71
N GLU A 71 -1.17 9.11 5.75
CA GLU A 71 -0.57 7.80 5.98
C GLU A 71 -1.65 6.71 6.01
N THR A 72 -1.33 5.54 5.48
CA THR A 72 -2.19 4.36 5.57
C THR A 72 -1.36 3.13 5.90
N ASP A 73 -1.80 2.34 6.87
CA ASP A 73 -1.18 1.06 7.16
C ASP A 73 -1.48 0.08 6.03
N VAL A 74 -0.47 -0.64 5.58
CA VAL A 74 -0.57 -1.63 4.50
C VAL A 74 0.01 -2.97 4.93
N ALA A 75 -0.55 -4.05 4.41
CA ALA A 75 -0.01 -5.39 4.53
C ALA A 75 0.59 -5.80 3.18
N LEU A 76 1.88 -6.12 3.21
CA LEU A 76 2.66 -6.49 2.03
C LEU A 76 2.83 -8.00 1.96
N ARG A 77 2.69 -8.57 0.76
CA ARG A 77 2.93 -10.01 0.52
C ARG A 77 4.34 -10.30 0.02
N GLY A 78 5.07 -9.28 -0.42
CA GLY A 78 6.43 -9.41 -0.94
C GLY A 78 6.57 -8.86 -2.35
N LEU A 79 7.77 -8.97 -2.90
CA LEU A 79 8.13 -8.50 -4.24
C LEU A 79 7.74 -9.53 -5.30
N HIS A 80 6.99 -9.09 -6.31
CA HIS A 80 6.61 -9.87 -7.47
C HIS A 80 6.80 -9.04 -8.75
N GLU A 81 7.59 -9.55 -9.70
CA GLU A 81 7.82 -8.89 -11.01
C GLU A 81 8.27 -7.42 -10.90
N GLY A 82 9.06 -7.10 -9.87
CA GLY A 82 9.59 -5.76 -9.62
C GLY A 82 8.62 -4.77 -8.96
N ARG A 83 7.50 -5.25 -8.42
CA ARG A 83 6.54 -4.47 -7.61
C ARG A 83 6.21 -5.23 -6.33
N ILE A 84 5.90 -4.52 -5.25
CA ILE A 84 5.42 -5.15 -4.02
C ILE A 84 3.91 -5.34 -4.13
N GLU A 85 3.42 -6.53 -3.85
CA GLU A 85 1.98 -6.79 -3.74
C GLU A 85 1.45 -6.30 -2.39
N ILE A 86 0.41 -5.47 -2.42
CA ILE A 86 -0.33 -5.01 -1.24
C ILE A 86 -1.60 -5.86 -1.14
N VAL A 87 -1.75 -6.58 -0.04
CA VAL A 87 -2.88 -7.51 0.20
C VAL A 87 -3.87 -7.00 1.25
N GLY A 88 -3.55 -5.87 1.88
CA GLY A 88 -4.41 -5.17 2.81
C GLY A 88 -3.98 -3.71 2.91
N ALA A 89 -4.92 -2.80 3.09
CA ALA A 89 -4.64 -1.43 3.49
C ALA A 89 -5.74 -0.93 4.42
N GLY A 90 -5.35 -0.11 5.39
CA GLY A 90 -6.25 0.69 6.19
C GLY A 90 -7.01 1.71 5.33
N PRO A 91 -8.02 2.38 5.92
CA PRO A 91 -8.84 3.34 5.20
C PRO A 91 -7.99 4.51 4.68
N ILE A 92 -8.03 4.71 3.36
CA ILE A 92 -7.34 5.81 2.70
C ILE A 92 -8.17 7.08 2.90
N GLY A 93 -7.78 7.91 3.86
CA GLY A 93 -8.48 9.17 4.14
C GLY A 93 -9.47 9.13 5.31
N SER A 94 -9.27 8.27 6.31
CA SER A 94 -9.78 8.64 7.63
C SER A 94 -8.94 9.82 8.10
N GLU A 95 -9.54 11.01 8.16
CA GLU A 95 -8.96 12.11 8.94
C GLU A 95 -8.62 11.54 10.32
N SER A 96 -7.33 11.58 10.68
CA SER A 96 -6.94 11.42 12.08
C SER A 96 -7.46 12.66 12.80
N GLY A 97 -8.73 12.63 13.20
CA GLY A 97 -9.31 13.55 14.16
C GLY A 97 -8.84 13.23 15.57
#